data_AF-A0A4S5AHE4-F1
#
_entry.id   AF-A0A4S5AHE4-F1
#
_cell.length_a   1.000
_cell.length_b   1.000
_cell.length_c   1.000
_cell.angle_alpha   90.00
_cell.angle_beta   90.00
_cell.angle_gamma   90.00
#
_symmetry.space_group_name_H-M   'P 1'
#
loop_
_entity.id
_entity.type
_entity.pdbx_description
1 polymer ?
#
loop_
_entity_poly.entity_id
_entity_poly.type
_entity_poly.pdbx_seq_one_letter_code
_entity_poly.pdbx_strand_id
1 'polypeptide(L)'
;MTVLTVVLAAFMFIKGHRRAAILVVVVMSATALATYGAKVLVGRGRPLWQDPDFFLQSNAFPSGHASSTTAYGALVLVLAVMLVRRAGVRRLLAALVVLVVAVVLADRVLLGRHYPTDVLGGGLLGLGLVLLGIAIYSPLPRSHAFKAEPLPEAIPSHRNLSVILNPIKVESVEQFQSMVTQMALAAGWNEPRWHLTTVDDSGTGQAEQASVEGADLVIVCGGDGTVRQVCAELAGTGIPVGIVPAGTGNLLARNLDIPLFIRAAIDVALTGQDRAIDMVEVHGDGVEKTHFMVMAGMGFDAAIMEGVNEDIKKKVGWLAYVLSALKSLMFPPAKVEISVDDGEWTKHRARTIVVGNVGYLQAGMPLLPDAAIDDGRLDVVLLYPQRFWSWLPLAFRVLAKRPYTDETINRMTGRKVSIRAAQETPRQLDGDTIGPGCELHMECIHGRVLVRVPR
;
A
#
# COMPACT_ATOMS: atom_id res chain seq x y z
N MET A 1 41.86 -16.66 7.71
CA MET A 1 40.70 -16.80 6.80
C MET A 1 39.79 -17.96 7.18
N THR A 2 40.31 -19.17 7.40
CA THR A 2 39.50 -20.36 7.76
C THR A 2 38.55 -20.12 8.96
N VAL A 3 39.04 -19.54 10.06
CA VAL A 3 38.22 -19.22 11.23
C VAL A 3 37.08 -18.26 10.87
N LEU A 4 37.36 -17.19 10.12
CA LEU A 4 36.35 -16.22 9.68
C LEU A 4 35.30 -16.86 8.78
N THR A 5 35.71 -17.75 7.87
CA THR A 5 34.79 -18.51 7.02
C THR A 5 33.87 -19.41 7.85
N VAL A 6 34.42 -20.12 8.84
CA VAL A 6 33.62 -20.99 9.73
C VAL A 6 32.63 -20.18 10.54
N VAL A 7 33.06 -19.05 11.12
CA VAL A 7 32.19 -18.15 11.89
C VAL A 7 31.07 -17.59 11.02
N LEU A 8 31.38 -17.08 9.82
CA LEU A 8 30.39 -16.53 8.90
C LEU A 8 29.40 -17.59 8.41
N ALA A 9 29.88 -18.78 8.05
CA ALA A 9 29.03 -19.88 7.61
C ALA A 9 28.13 -20.40 8.74
N ALA A 10 28.68 -20.57 9.95
CA ALA A 10 27.91 -20.98 11.13
C ALA A 10 26.84 -19.94 11.48
N PHE A 11 27.18 -18.65 11.46
CA PHE A 11 26.22 -17.57 11.69
C PHE A 11 25.07 -17.58 10.66
N MET A 12 25.40 -17.75 9.37
CA MET A 12 24.39 -17.89 8.30
C MET A 12 23.52 -19.13 8.50
N PHE A 13 24.10 -20.24 8.92
CA PHE A 13 23.38 -21.48 9.18
C PHE A 13 22.41 -21.35 10.36
N ILE A 14 22.86 -20.75 11.47
CA ILE A 14 22.05 -20.48 12.67
C ILE A 14 20.88 -19.55 12.35
N LYS A 15 21.10 -18.55 11.48
CA LYS A 15 20.05 -17.63 11.02
C LYS A 15 19.11 -18.22 9.95
N GLY A 16 19.23 -19.51 9.63
CA GLY A 16 18.34 -20.19 8.68
C GLY A 16 18.73 -20.01 7.20
N HIS A 17 19.81 -19.29 6.89
CA HIS A 17 20.29 -19.08 5.52
C HIS A 17 21.26 -20.20 5.07
N ARG A 18 20.77 -21.44 5.06
CA ARG A 18 21.58 -22.65 4.79
C ARG A 18 22.33 -22.62 3.46
N ARG A 19 21.71 -22.09 2.40
CA ARG A 19 22.32 -21.98 1.06
C ARG A 19 23.46 -20.97 1.02
N ALA A 20 23.28 -19.82 1.67
CA ALA A 20 24.32 -18.83 1.83
C ALA A 20 25.52 -19.41 2.62
N ALA A 21 25.27 -20.18 3.68
CA ALA A 21 26.31 -20.86 4.42
C ALA A 21 27.11 -21.86 3.56
N ILE A 22 26.41 -22.67 2.75
CA ILE A 22 27.04 -23.63 1.84
C ILE A 22 27.89 -22.90 0.78
N LEU A 23 27.35 -21.84 0.16
CA LEU A 23 28.08 -21.05 -0.83
C LEU A 23 29.39 -20.50 -0.24
N VAL A 24 29.34 -19.94 0.97
CA VAL A 24 30.52 -19.41 1.67
C VAL A 24 31.59 -20.49 1.85
N VAL A 25 31.22 -21.68 2.32
CA VAL A 25 32.17 -22.78 2.54
C VAL A 25 32.76 -23.29 1.22
N VAL A 26 31.90 -23.51 0.22
CA VAL A 26 32.30 -24.06 -1.09
C VAL A 26 33.23 -23.10 -1.82
N VAL A 27 32.87 -21.82 -1.93
CA VAL A 27 33.67 -20.82 -2.65
C VAL A 27 35.02 -20.60 -1.97
N MET A 28 35.05 -20.54 -0.64
CA MET A 28 36.31 -20.37 0.10
C MET A 28 37.22 -21.60 -0.03
N SER A 29 36.65 -22.81 -0.03
CA SER A 29 37.41 -24.05 -0.23
C SER A 29 37.92 -24.17 -1.67
N ALA A 30 37.09 -23.85 -2.66
CA ALA A 30 37.47 -23.81 -4.07
C ALA A 30 38.57 -22.78 -4.32
N THR A 31 38.50 -21.61 -3.66
CA THR A 31 39.53 -20.58 -3.75
C THR A 31 40.86 -21.05 -3.17
N ALA A 32 40.84 -21.77 -2.04
CA ALA A 32 42.05 -22.35 -1.47
C ALA A 32 42.68 -23.41 -2.40
N LEU A 33 41.87 -24.32 -2.95
CA LEU A 33 42.31 -25.37 -3.88
C LEU A 33 42.85 -24.79 -5.19
N ALA A 34 42.13 -23.87 -5.82
CA ALA A 34 42.56 -23.22 -7.06
C ALA A 34 43.84 -22.41 -6.87
N THR A 35 43.96 -21.72 -5.73
CA THR A 35 45.21 -21.01 -5.37
C THR A 35 46.37 -21.99 -5.23
N TYR A 36 46.17 -23.13 -4.55
CA TYR A 36 47.20 -24.15 -4.39
C TYR A 36 47.60 -24.79 -5.72
N GLY A 37 46.62 -25.19 -6.54
CA GLY A 37 46.87 -25.77 -7.86
C GLY A 37 47.62 -24.80 -8.79
N ALA A 38 47.19 -23.54 -8.85
CA ALA A 38 47.87 -22.52 -9.63
C ALA A 38 49.31 -22.27 -9.14
N LYS A 39 49.55 -22.34 -7.82
CA LYS A 39 50.89 -22.29 -7.25
C LYS A 39 51.78 -23.42 -7.75
N VAL A 40 51.30 -24.66 -7.72
CA VAL A 40 52.07 -25.82 -8.16
C VAL A 40 52.35 -25.75 -9.67
N LEU A 41 51.37 -25.36 -10.47
CA LEU A 41 51.49 -25.28 -11.93
C LEU A 41 52.44 -24.19 -12.40
N VAL A 42 52.39 -23.00 -11.78
CA VAL A 42 53.16 -21.84 -12.24
C VAL A 42 54.58 -21.85 -11.67
N GLY A 43 54.79 -22.40 -10.46
CA GLY A 43 56.14 -22.59 -9.90
C GLY A 43 56.94 -21.31 -9.65
N ARG A 44 56.31 -20.13 -9.68
CA ARG A 44 57.01 -18.84 -9.64
C ARG A 44 57.67 -18.59 -8.28
N GLY A 45 58.96 -18.28 -8.30
CA GLY A 45 59.73 -17.84 -7.12
C GLY A 45 59.28 -16.48 -6.56
N ARG A 46 59.54 -16.25 -5.28
CA ARG A 46 59.24 -14.98 -4.60
C ARG A 46 60.27 -13.89 -4.96
N PRO A 47 59.93 -12.59 -4.80
CA PRO A 47 60.89 -11.51 -5.04
C PRO A 47 62.16 -11.64 -4.21
N LEU A 48 63.33 -11.51 -4.85
CA LEU A 48 64.66 -11.73 -4.24
C LEU A 48 65.15 -10.57 -3.36
N TRP A 49 64.51 -9.40 -3.45
CA TRP A 49 64.96 -8.16 -2.82
C TRP A 49 64.53 -8.00 -1.34
N GLN A 50 64.10 -9.08 -0.68
CA GLN A 50 63.87 -9.13 0.76
C GLN A 50 64.27 -10.50 1.32
N ASP A 51 65.03 -10.45 2.40
CA ASP A 51 65.74 -11.52 3.10
C ASP A 51 65.00 -12.88 3.13
N PRO A 52 65.62 -13.97 2.65
CA PRO A 52 65.09 -15.32 2.73
C PRO A 52 65.28 -15.84 4.16
N ASP A 53 64.50 -15.33 5.09
CA ASP A 53 64.14 -16.10 6.26
C ASP A 53 63.54 -17.42 5.72
N PHE A 54 64.28 -18.50 5.93
CA PHE A 54 64.14 -19.88 5.42
C PHE A 54 62.77 -20.56 5.62
N PHE A 55 61.70 -19.81 5.87
CA PHE A 55 60.41 -20.29 6.36
C PHE A 55 59.29 -20.30 5.33
N LEU A 56 59.48 -19.75 4.12
CA LEU A 56 58.41 -19.70 3.10
C LEU A 56 58.77 -20.47 1.82
N GLN A 57 58.80 -21.80 1.90
CA GLN A 57 59.00 -22.71 0.75
C GLN A 57 57.82 -22.78 -0.24
N SER A 58 56.91 -21.80 -0.24
CA SER A 58 55.70 -21.81 -1.08
C SER A 58 55.83 -20.88 -2.29
N ASN A 59 55.36 -21.31 -3.46
CA ASN A 59 55.33 -20.51 -4.69
C ASN A 59 54.57 -19.18 -4.55
N ALA A 60 55.01 -18.18 -5.30
CA ALA A 60 54.55 -16.78 -5.20
C ALA A 60 53.21 -16.52 -5.91
N PHE A 61 53.00 -17.10 -7.09
CA PHE A 61 51.79 -16.85 -7.89
C PHE A 61 50.75 -17.96 -7.72
N PRO A 62 49.45 -17.65 -7.53
CA PRO A 62 48.91 -16.36 -7.12
C PRO A 62 49.07 -16.13 -5.61
N SER A 63 48.95 -14.88 -5.15
CA SER A 63 48.98 -14.57 -3.72
C SER A 63 47.75 -15.15 -3.01
N GLY A 64 47.98 -16.09 -2.09
CA GLY A 64 46.90 -16.76 -1.34
C GLY A 64 46.17 -15.83 -0.36
N HIS A 65 46.87 -14.82 0.17
CA HIS A 65 46.22 -13.79 0.99
C HIS A 65 45.33 -12.89 0.12
N ALA A 66 45.77 -12.56 -1.10
CA ALA A 66 44.98 -11.78 -2.04
C ALA A 66 43.72 -12.53 -2.48
N SER A 67 43.85 -13.79 -2.91
CA SER A 67 42.71 -14.59 -3.37
C SER A 67 41.69 -14.86 -2.27
N SER A 68 42.13 -15.26 -1.08
CA SER A 68 41.22 -15.53 0.04
C SER A 68 40.54 -14.27 0.59
N THR A 69 41.24 -13.15 0.70
CA THR A 69 40.67 -11.89 1.22
C THR A 69 39.67 -11.28 0.24
N THR A 70 39.99 -11.28 -1.05
CA THR A 70 39.07 -10.79 -2.09
C THR A 70 37.84 -11.67 -2.18
N ALA A 71 37.98 -13.00 -2.15
CA ALA A 71 36.84 -13.91 -2.16
C ALA A 71 35.92 -13.72 -0.93
N TYR A 72 36.50 -13.63 0.26
CA TYR A 72 35.74 -13.40 1.48
C TYR A 72 35.04 -12.03 1.50
N GLY A 73 35.74 -10.96 1.10
CA GLY A 73 35.16 -9.63 1.01
C GLY A 73 33.99 -9.57 0.02
N ALA A 74 34.14 -10.17 -1.16
CA ALA A 74 33.07 -10.26 -2.15
C ALA A 74 31.86 -11.06 -1.63
N LEU A 75 32.08 -12.17 -0.90
CA LEU A 75 30.99 -12.90 -0.24
C LEU A 75 30.27 -12.04 0.81
N VAL A 76 31.00 -11.29 1.64
CA VAL A 76 30.40 -10.38 2.62
C VAL A 76 29.58 -9.29 1.94
N LEU A 77 30.04 -8.74 0.81
CA LEU A 77 29.28 -7.78 0.00
C LEU A 77 27.97 -8.39 -0.53
N VAL A 78 28.03 -9.60 -1.06
CA VAL A 78 26.86 -10.33 -1.57
C VAL A 78 25.84 -10.56 -0.45
N LEU A 79 26.29 -10.98 0.73
CA LEU A 79 25.44 -11.15 1.90
C LEU A 79 24.88 -9.81 2.41
N ALA A 80 25.68 -8.73 2.39
CA ALA A 80 25.22 -7.40 2.78
C ALA A 80 24.13 -6.87 1.84
N VAL A 81 24.28 -7.09 0.52
CA VAL A 81 23.23 -6.76 -0.47
C VAL A 81 21.97 -7.57 -0.22
N MET A 82 22.12 -8.85 0.16
CA MET A 82 20.99 -9.75 0.42
C MET A 82 20.24 -9.45 1.73
N LEU A 83 20.95 -9.09 2.80
CA LEU A 83 20.40 -9.03 4.16
C LEU A 83 20.14 -7.61 4.68
N VAL A 84 20.84 -6.59 4.16
CA VAL A 84 20.75 -5.21 4.68
C VAL A 84 19.76 -4.40 3.85
N ARG A 85 18.60 -4.10 4.44
CA ARG A 85 17.52 -3.31 3.79
C ARG A 85 17.83 -1.82 3.64
N ARG A 86 18.61 -1.22 4.56
CA ARG A 86 18.91 0.22 4.55
C ARG A 86 20.05 0.54 3.58
N ALA A 87 19.76 1.35 2.56
CA ALA A 87 20.72 1.69 1.50
C ALA A 87 22.00 2.39 2.02
N GLY A 88 21.88 3.29 3.01
CA GLY A 88 23.04 3.97 3.61
C GLY A 88 24.00 3.01 4.33
N VAL A 89 23.47 2.06 5.10
CA VAL A 89 24.27 1.05 5.81
C VAL A 89 24.95 0.11 4.81
N ARG A 90 24.25 -0.28 3.74
CA ARG A 90 24.82 -1.12 2.67
C ARG A 90 26.00 -0.44 1.97
N ARG A 91 25.89 0.85 1.66
CA ARG A 91 26.99 1.63 1.05
C ARG A 91 28.20 1.75 1.98
N LEU A 92 27.95 2.00 3.28
CA LEU A 92 29.01 2.08 4.29
C LEU A 92 29.75 0.75 4.45
N LEU A 93 29.02 -0.36 4.57
CA LEU A 93 29.61 -1.71 4.64
C LEU A 93 30.41 -2.03 3.37
N ALA A 94 29.90 -1.62 2.20
CA ALA A 94 30.62 -1.84 0.95
C ALA A 94 31.94 -1.09 0.89
N ALA A 95 31.93 0.19 1.28
CA ALA A 95 33.14 1.01 1.36
C ALA A 95 34.16 0.41 2.33
N LEU A 96 33.72 -0.05 3.51
CA LEU A 96 34.60 -0.66 4.51
C LEU A 96 35.24 -1.96 3.99
N VAL A 97 34.47 -2.84 3.36
CA VAL A 97 34.99 -4.11 2.82
C VAL A 97 35.99 -3.86 1.69
N VAL A 98 35.67 -2.95 0.75
CA VAL A 98 36.59 -2.59 -0.34
C VAL A 98 37.89 -2.01 0.22
N LEU A 99 37.81 -1.15 1.23
CA LEU A 99 38.98 -0.57 1.89
C LEU A 99 39.86 -1.66 2.53
N VAL A 100 39.27 -2.59 3.28
CA VAL A 100 40.02 -3.69 3.92
C VAL A 100 40.71 -4.57 2.88
N VAL A 101 40.01 -4.93 1.80
CA VAL A 101 40.61 -5.71 0.70
C VAL A 101 41.78 -4.93 0.09
N ALA A 102 41.60 -3.65 -0.24
CA ALA A 102 42.64 -2.82 -0.84
C ALA A 102 43.89 -2.71 0.06
N VAL A 103 43.71 -2.51 1.37
CA VAL A 103 44.81 -2.45 2.34
C VAL A 103 45.59 -3.76 2.38
N VAL A 104 44.89 -4.91 2.41
CA VAL A 104 45.55 -6.23 2.42
C VAL A 104 46.30 -6.49 1.12
N LEU A 105 45.76 -6.09 -0.03
CA LEU A 105 46.46 -6.22 -1.31
C LEU A 105 47.70 -5.32 -1.37
N ALA A 106 47.60 -4.07 -0.92
CA ALA A 106 48.71 -3.13 -0.86
C ALA A 106 49.82 -3.64 0.06
N ASP A 107 49.48 -4.13 1.24
CA ASP A 107 50.43 -4.72 2.19
C ASP A 107 51.27 -5.83 1.56
N ARG A 108 50.66 -6.73 0.76
CA ARG A 108 51.39 -7.83 0.11
C ARG A 108 52.42 -7.37 -0.92
N VAL A 109 52.22 -6.20 -1.53
CA VAL A 109 53.14 -5.59 -2.49
C VAL A 109 54.19 -4.74 -1.77
N LEU A 110 53.75 -3.85 -0.86
CA LEU A 110 54.60 -2.91 -0.15
C LEU A 110 55.59 -3.60 0.79
N LEU A 111 55.17 -4.68 1.44
CA LEU A 111 56.05 -5.52 2.24
C LEU A 111 56.84 -6.52 1.39
N GLY A 112 56.95 -6.32 0.06
CA GLY A 112 57.79 -7.13 -0.84
C GLY A 112 57.46 -8.62 -0.92
N ARG A 113 56.34 -9.09 -0.32
CA ARG A 113 56.02 -10.52 -0.19
C ARG A 113 55.64 -11.17 -1.52
N HIS A 114 55.15 -10.40 -2.47
CA HIS A 114 54.64 -10.83 -3.77
C HIS A 114 54.88 -9.76 -4.83
N TYR A 115 55.02 -10.17 -6.09
CA TYR A 115 54.98 -9.22 -7.20
C TYR A 115 53.57 -8.62 -7.33
N PRO A 116 53.41 -7.38 -7.83
CA PRO A 116 52.08 -6.79 -8.07
C PRO A 116 51.17 -7.69 -8.91
N THR A 117 51.72 -8.39 -9.89
CA THR A 117 51.00 -9.33 -10.75
C THR A 117 50.48 -10.56 -10.00
N ASP A 118 51.17 -11.03 -8.96
CA ASP A 118 50.72 -12.16 -8.12
C ASP A 118 49.53 -11.77 -7.25
N VAL A 119 49.50 -10.51 -6.80
CA VAL A 119 48.42 -9.93 -6.00
C VAL A 119 47.19 -9.66 -6.87
N LEU A 120 47.38 -9.09 -8.06
CA LEU A 120 46.31 -8.91 -9.04
C LEU A 120 45.73 -10.26 -9.49
N GLY A 121 46.59 -11.24 -9.82
CA GLY A 121 46.15 -12.59 -10.19
C GLY A 121 45.40 -13.29 -9.05
N GLY A 122 45.84 -13.13 -7.80
CA GLY A 122 45.11 -13.63 -6.64
C GLY A 122 43.75 -12.96 -6.49
N GLY A 123 43.69 -11.62 -6.58
CA GLY A 123 42.43 -10.88 -6.46
C GLY A 123 41.41 -11.26 -7.53
N LEU A 124 41.83 -11.36 -8.80
CA LEU A 124 40.97 -11.79 -9.91
C LEU A 124 40.50 -13.24 -9.75
N LEU A 125 41.36 -14.14 -9.31
CA LEU A 125 40.99 -15.53 -9.03
C LEU A 125 39.93 -15.60 -7.93
N GLY A 126 40.12 -14.86 -6.84
CA GLY A 126 39.16 -14.82 -5.72
C GLY A 126 37.80 -14.25 -6.14
N LEU A 127 37.79 -13.12 -6.86
CA LEU A 127 36.56 -12.51 -7.36
C LEU A 127 35.87 -13.42 -8.39
N GLY A 128 36.63 -14.00 -9.33
CA GLY A 128 36.11 -14.89 -10.37
C GLY A 128 35.43 -16.13 -9.79
N LEU A 129 36.00 -16.73 -8.75
CA LEU A 129 35.39 -17.89 -8.07
C LEU A 129 34.12 -17.53 -7.30
N VAL A 130 34.01 -16.31 -6.77
CA VAL A 130 32.76 -15.82 -6.17
C VAL A 130 31.69 -15.63 -7.24
N LEU A 131 32.03 -14.96 -8.34
CA LEU A 131 31.10 -14.75 -9.46
C LEU A 131 30.65 -16.08 -10.07
N LEU A 132 31.56 -17.01 -10.29
CA LEU A 132 31.27 -18.37 -10.75
C LEU A 132 30.41 -19.13 -9.73
N GLY A 133 30.73 -19.01 -8.44
CA GLY A 133 29.96 -19.60 -7.36
C GLY A 133 28.52 -19.09 -7.34
N ILE A 134 28.30 -17.79 -7.54
CA ILE A 134 26.95 -17.19 -7.62
C ILE A 134 26.22 -17.62 -8.90
N ALA A 135 26.94 -17.69 -10.02
CA ALA A 135 26.38 -18.11 -11.31
C ALA A 135 25.91 -19.58 -11.29
N ILE A 136 26.67 -20.46 -10.63
CA ILE A 136 26.35 -21.88 -10.50
C ILE A 136 25.37 -22.14 -9.34
N TYR A 137 25.50 -21.39 -8.24
CA TYR A 137 24.79 -21.64 -7.00
C TYR A 137 24.26 -20.34 -6.38
N SER A 138 22.96 -20.08 -6.60
CA SER A 138 22.31 -18.90 -6.02
C SER A 138 22.22 -19.00 -4.48
N PRO A 139 22.71 -17.98 -3.74
CA PRO A 139 22.59 -17.92 -2.28
C PRO A 139 21.17 -17.62 -1.80
N LEU A 140 20.28 -17.19 -2.70
CA LEU A 140 18.87 -16.92 -2.40
C LEU A 140 18.15 -18.24 -2.05
N PRO A 141 17.12 -18.19 -1.19
CA PRO A 141 16.25 -19.35 -0.97
C PRO A 141 15.68 -19.79 -2.33
N ARG A 142 15.89 -21.06 -2.73
CA ARG A 142 15.09 -21.61 -3.84
C ARG A 142 13.66 -21.71 -3.33
N SER A 143 12.74 -21.04 -4.00
CA SER A 143 11.34 -21.41 -3.93
C SER A 143 11.21 -22.90 -4.26
N HIS A 144 10.49 -23.64 -3.44
CA HIS A 144 10.20 -25.06 -3.67
C HIS A 144 9.34 -25.30 -4.93
N ALA A 145 8.91 -24.26 -5.63
CA ALA A 145 8.06 -24.34 -6.83
C ALA A 145 8.70 -25.02 -8.06
N PHE A 146 10.01 -25.30 -8.07
CA PHE A 146 10.71 -25.85 -9.25
C PHE A 146 11.03 -27.37 -9.18
N LYS A 147 10.39 -28.11 -8.26
CA LYS A 147 10.52 -29.58 -8.17
C LYS A 147 9.17 -30.29 -8.02
N ALA A 148 8.18 -29.87 -8.79
CA ALA A 148 7.01 -30.69 -9.05
C ALA A 148 7.13 -31.31 -10.46
N GLU A 149 7.38 -32.62 -10.52
CA GLU A 149 6.86 -33.45 -11.62
C GLU A 149 5.34 -33.27 -11.70
N PRO A 150 4.75 -33.53 -12.89
CA PRO A 150 3.97 -32.51 -13.61
C PRO A 150 3.05 -31.78 -12.65
N LEU A 151 2.98 -30.43 -12.78
CA LEU A 151 1.98 -29.63 -12.08
C LEU A 151 0.70 -30.46 -12.03
N PRO A 152 0.16 -30.83 -10.84
CA PRO A 152 -1.14 -31.45 -10.79
C PRO A 152 -2.00 -30.56 -11.67
N GLU A 153 -2.57 -31.17 -12.72
CA GLU A 153 -3.38 -30.45 -13.71
C GLU A 153 -4.22 -29.50 -12.89
N ALA A 154 -3.94 -28.19 -13.06
CA ALA A 154 -4.48 -27.20 -12.16
C ALA A 154 -5.97 -27.30 -12.40
N ILE A 155 -6.67 -28.04 -11.53
CA ILE A 155 -8.11 -28.08 -11.54
C ILE A 155 -8.46 -26.62 -11.43
N PRO A 156 -9.03 -25.99 -12.46
CA PRO A 156 -9.25 -24.56 -12.44
C PRO A 156 -10.03 -24.29 -11.16
N SER A 157 -9.37 -23.59 -10.24
CA SER A 157 -10.06 -22.92 -9.18
C SER A 157 -11.06 -22.06 -9.91
N HIS A 158 -12.35 -22.39 -9.86
CA HIS A 158 -13.40 -21.70 -10.62
C HIS A 158 -13.59 -20.23 -10.23
N ARG A 159 -12.68 -19.68 -9.41
CA ARG A 159 -12.70 -18.34 -8.87
C ARG A 159 -12.31 -17.32 -9.94
N ASN A 160 -13.34 -16.82 -10.63
CA ASN A 160 -13.26 -15.76 -11.62
C ASN A 160 -13.06 -14.42 -10.91
N LEU A 161 -11.94 -13.77 -11.21
CA LEU A 161 -11.61 -12.44 -10.70
C LEU A 161 -11.77 -11.42 -11.82
N SER A 162 -12.57 -10.38 -11.57
CA SER A 162 -12.62 -9.20 -12.43
C SER A 162 -12.01 -8.00 -11.71
N VAL A 163 -11.30 -7.15 -12.43
CA VAL A 163 -10.67 -5.93 -11.90
C VAL A 163 -11.15 -4.74 -12.72
N ILE A 164 -11.84 -3.83 -12.06
CA ILE A 164 -12.26 -2.54 -12.58
C ILE A 164 -11.22 -1.52 -12.20
N LEU A 165 -10.52 -0.96 -13.19
CA LEU A 165 -9.41 -0.04 -12.97
C LEU A 165 -9.73 1.32 -13.59
N ASN A 166 -9.61 2.37 -12.77
CA ASN A 166 -9.51 3.73 -13.28
C ASN A 166 -8.06 4.02 -13.70
N PRO A 167 -7.75 4.08 -15.01
CA PRO A 167 -6.36 4.09 -15.50
C PRO A 167 -5.59 5.36 -15.12
N ILE A 168 -6.27 6.49 -14.91
CA ILE A 168 -5.62 7.75 -14.50
C ILE A 168 -5.26 7.81 -13.02
N LYS A 169 -5.64 6.79 -12.22
CA LYS A 169 -5.38 6.72 -10.78
C LYS A 169 -4.15 5.88 -10.43
N VAL A 170 -3.45 5.33 -11.42
CA VAL A 170 -2.22 4.54 -11.25
C VAL A 170 -1.09 5.11 -12.11
N GLU A 171 0.16 4.99 -11.64
CA GLU A 171 1.32 5.51 -12.37
C GLU A 171 1.60 4.74 -13.67
N SER A 172 1.38 3.43 -13.66
CA SER A 172 1.46 2.55 -14.85
C SER A 172 0.44 1.45 -14.73
N VAL A 173 -0.41 1.34 -15.75
CA VAL A 173 -1.43 0.30 -15.86
C VAL A 173 -0.77 -1.07 -15.95
N GLU A 174 0.30 -1.22 -16.73
CA GLU A 174 0.99 -2.50 -16.94
C GLU A 174 1.63 -3.02 -15.64
N GLN A 175 2.26 -2.13 -14.87
CA GLN A 175 2.84 -2.49 -13.57
C GLN A 175 1.76 -2.88 -12.56
N PHE A 176 0.65 -2.15 -12.53
CA PHE A 176 -0.49 -2.48 -11.68
C PHE A 176 -1.10 -3.82 -12.07
N GLN A 177 -1.34 -4.05 -13.36
CA GLN A 177 -1.86 -5.31 -13.88
C GLN A 177 -0.96 -6.49 -13.55
N SER A 178 0.35 -6.33 -13.74
CA SER A 178 1.34 -7.35 -13.40
C SER A 178 1.33 -7.66 -11.89
N MET A 179 1.22 -6.63 -11.05
CA MET A 179 1.20 -6.78 -9.59
C MET A 179 -0.05 -7.53 -9.12
N VAL A 180 -1.23 -7.10 -9.56
CA VAL A 180 -2.50 -7.74 -9.19
C VAL A 180 -2.54 -9.17 -9.72
N THR A 181 -2.14 -9.41 -10.97
CA THR A 181 -2.13 -10.77 -11.56
C THR A 181 -1.22 -11.71 -10.77
N GLN A 182 0.00 -11.28 -10.43
CA GLN A 182 0.90 -12.08 -9.62
C GLN A 182 0.34 -12.39 -8.23
N MET A 183 -0.31 -11.41 -7.59
CA MET A 183 -0.93 -11.59 -6.28
C MET A 183 -2.17 -12.49 -6.34
N ALA A 184 -3.01 -12.33 -7.37
CA ALA A 184 -4.21 -13.13 -7.61
C ALA A 184 -3.86 -14.61 -7.80
N LEU A 185 -2.91 -14.91 -8.70
CA LEU A 185 -2.42 -16.26 -8.93
C LEU A 185 -1.81 -16.89 -7.66
N ALA A 186 -1.03 -16.11 -6.90
CA ALA A 186 -0.46 -16.57 -5.63
C ALA A 186 -1.54 -16.86 -4.56
N ALA A 187 -2.66 -16.15 -4.61
CA ALA A 187 -3.83 -16.35 -3.75
C ALA A 187 -4.82 -17.42 -4.27
N GLY A 188 -4.53 -18.06 -5.41
CA GLY A 188 -5.35 -19.14 -5.98
C GLY A 188 -6.54 -18.68 -6.82
N TRP A 189 -6.53 -17.43 -7.28
CA TRP A 189 -7.48 -16.89 -8.26
C TRP A 189 -7.01 -17.15 -9.69
N ASN A 190 -7.95 -17.17 -10.64
CA ASN A 190 -7.62 -17.17 -12.07
C ASN A 190 -6.97 -15.85 -12.49
N GLU A 191 -6.44 -15.82 -13.71
CA GLU A 191 -5.94 -14.58 -14.31
C GLU A 191 -7.06 -13.53 -14.32
N PRO A 192 -6.81 -12.31 -13.81
CA PRO A 192 -7.85 -11.31 -13.69
C PRO A 192 -8.37 -10.87 -15.06
N ARG A 193 -9.68 -10.72 -15.20
CA ARG A 193 -10.29 -10.01 -16.33
C ARG A 193 -10.25 -8.51 -16.04
N TRP A 194 -9.83 -7.74 -17.04
CA TRP A 194 -9.57 -6.31 -16.88
C TRP A 194 -10.66 -5.48 -17.54
N HIS A 195 -11.27 -4.60 -16.75
CA HIS A 195 -12.26 -3.64 -17.23
C HIS A 195 -11.76 -2.23 -16.88
N LEU A 196 -11.45 -1.43 -17.89
CA LEU A 196 -10.95 -0.06 -17.68
C LEU A 196 -12.13 0.91 -17.72
N THR A 197 -12.21 1.81 -16.73
CA THR A 197 -13.22 2.87 -16.73
C THR A 197 -12.91 3.92 -17.80
N THR A 198 -13.92 4.65 -18.24
CA THR A 198 -13.79 5.78 -19.16
C THR A 198 -14.18 7.09 -18.47
N VAL A 199 -14.15 8.20 -19.21
CA VAL A 199 -14.65 9.49 -18.71
C VAL A 199 -16.17 9.47 -18.60
N ASP A 200 -16.85 8.80 -19.54
CA ASP A 200 -18.30 8.75 -19.63
C ASP A 200 -18.92 7.69 -18.69
N ASP A 201 -18.15 6.64 -18.38
CA ASP A 201 -18.55 5.59 -17.45
C ASP A 201 -17.45 5.34 -16.42
N SER A 202 -17.74 5.74 -15.18
CA SER A 202 -16.82 5.69 -14.05
C SER A 202 -16.78 4.35 -13.32
N GLY A 203 -17.51 3.33 -13.80
CA GLY A 203 -17.43 1.96 -13.29
C GLY A 203 -18.71 1.12 -13.40
N THR A 204 -19.84 1.71 -13.78
CA THR A 204 -21.15 1.03 -13.79
C THR A 204 -21.20 -0.05 -14.86
N GLY A 205 -20.93 0.28 -16.12
CA GLY A 205 -20.97 -0.70 -17.20
C GLY A 205 -19.89 -1.78 -17.07
N GLN A 206 -18.74 -1.44 -16.48
CA GLN A 206 -17.70 -2.42 -16.19
C GLN A 206 -18.10 -3.40 -15.07
N ALA A 207 -18.85 -2.94 -14.07
CA ALA A 207 -19.38 -3.77 -13.00
C ALA A 207 -20.51 -4.67 -13.48
N GLU A 208 -21.43 -4.15 -14.30
CA GLU A 208 -22.46 -4.94 -14.98
C GLU A 208 -21.81 -6.05 -15.82
N GLN A 209 -20.82 -5.70 -16.64
CA GLN A 209 -20.11 -6.66 -17.47
C GLN A 209 -19.45 -7.76 -16.63
N ALA A 210 -18.74 -7.39 -15.55
CA ALA A 210 -18.11 -8.35 -14.65
C ALA A 210 -19.12 -9.29 -13.97
N SER A 211 -20.31 -8.78 -13.63
CA SER A 211 -21.40 -9.57 -13.06
C SER A 211 -21.96 -10.58 -14.06
N VAL A 212 -22.29 -10.13 -15.28
CA VAL A 212 -22.79 -10.99 -16.38
C VAL A 212 -21.77 -12.06 -16.76
N GLU A 213 -20.49 -11.73 -16.68
CA GLU A 213 -19.37 -12.63 -16.93
C GLU A 213 -19.13 -13.69 -15.83
N GLY A 214 -19.87 -13.61 -14.72
CA GLY A 214 -19.82 -14.57 -13.62
C GLY A 214 -18.60 -14.40 -12.72
N ALA A 215 -18.24 -13.16 -12.38
CA ALA A 215 -17.17 -12.88 -11.42
C ALA A 215 -17.55 -13.36 -10.01
N ASP A 216 -16.63 -14.06 -9.34
CA ASP A 216 -16.75 -14.44 -7.93
C ASP A 216 -16.20 -13.35 -6.99
N LEU A 217 -15.43 -12.39 -7.53
CA LEU A 217 -14.90 -11.22 -6.85
C LEU A 217 -14.65 -10.12 -7.88
N VAL A 218 -15.06 -8.90 -7.55
CA VAL A 218 -14.71 -7.71 -8.32
C VAL A 218 -13.79 -6.83 -7.51
N ILE A 219 -12.57 -6.59 -7.99
CA ILE A 219 -11.67 -5.60 -7.39
C ILE A 219 -11.87 -4.26 -8.10
N VAL A 220 -12.13 -3.20 -7.35
CA VAL A 220 -12.21 -1.83 -7.86
C VAL A 220 -10.99 -1.03 -7.43
N CYS A 221 -10.26 -0.48 -8.40
CA CYS A 221 -9.14 0.44 -8.18
C CYS A 221 -9.49 1.83 -8.69
N GLY A 222 -9.82 2.74 -7.79
CA GLY A 222 -10.29 4.08 -8.14
C GLY A 222 -10.46 5.01 -6.94
N GLY A 223 -11.08 6.16 -7.20
CA GLY A 223 -11.53 7.09 -6.15
C GLY A 223 -12.94 6.77 -5.65
N ASP A 224 -13.44 7.59 -4.73
CA ASP A 224 -14.74 7.39 -4.06
C ASP A 224 -15.90 7.24 -5.05
N GLY A 225 -15.95 8.07 -6.11
CA GLY A 225 -16.98 7.98 -7.16
C GLY A 225 -16.98 6.64 -7.92
N THR A 226 -15.82 6.15 -8.34
CA THR A 226 -15.68 4.84 -9.01
C THR A 226 -16.08 3.69 -8.08
N VAL A 227 -15.65 3.75 -6.82
CA VAL A 227 -16.02 2.74 -5.80
C VAL A 227 -17.53 2.74 -5.58
N ARG A 228 -18.17 3.92 -5.47
CA ARG A 228 -19.61 4.07 -5.30
C ARG A 228 -20.39 3.43 -6.45
N GLN A 229 -20.02 3.73 -7.70
CA GLN A 229 -20.71 3.17 -8.87
C GLN A 229 -20.59 1.64 -8.94
N VAL A 230 -19.39 1.10 -8.74
CA VAL A 230 -19.18 -0.36 -8.74
C VAL A 230 -19.96 -1.05 -7.61
N CYS A 231 -19.93 -0.47 -6.40
CA CYS A 231 -20.67 -1.03 -5.27
C CYS A 231 -22.19 -0.96 -5.48
N ALA A 232 -22.69 0.13 -6.04
CA ALA A 232 -24.11 0.29 -6.35
C ALA A 232 -24.59 -0.72 -7.40
N GLU A 233 -23.82 -0.91 -8.46
CA GLU A 233 -24.15 -1.85 -9.53
C GLU A 233 -24.13 -3.31 -9.04
N LEU A 234 -23.17 -3.68 -8.20
CA LEU A 234 -23.05 -5.04 -7.66
C LEU A 234 -23.95 -5.29 -6.43
N ALA A 235 -24.69 -4.28 -5.98
CA ALA A 235 -25.53 -4.37 -4.79
C ALA A 235 -26.61 -5.46 -4.93
N GLY A 236 -26.56 -6.47 -4.06
CA GLY A 236 -27.51 -7.59 -4.06
C GLY A 236 -27.23 -8.70 -5.08
N THR A 237 -26.15 -8.61 -5.85
CA THR A 237 -25.69 -9.71 -6.73
C THR A 237 -25.08 -10.87 -5.94
N GLY A 238 -24.61 -10.60 -4.72
CA GLY A 238 -23.83 -11.54 -3.92
C GLY A 238 -22.34 -11.58 -4.30
N ILE A 239 -21.90 -10.79 -5.27
CA ILE A 239 -20.50 -10.69 -5.66
C ILE A 239 -19.79 -9.72 -4.70
N PRO A 240 -18.76 -10.16 -3.94
CA PRO A 240 -18.01 -9.29 -3.07
C PRO A 240 -17.14 -8.30 -3.86
N VAL A 241 -16.98 -7.10 -3.30
CA VAL A 241 -16.15 -6.02 -3.86
C VAL A 241 -14.87 -5.86 -3.05
N GLY A 242 -13.72 -5.97 -3.70
CA GLY A 242 -12.41 -5.63 -3.12
C GLY A 242 -12.01 -4.21 -3.47
N ILE A 243 -11.74 -3.37 -2.47
CA ILE A 243 -11.42 -1.95 -2.71
C ILE A 243 -9.91 -1.74 -2.70
N VAL A 244 -9.37 -1.20 -3.79
CA VAL A 244 -8.00 -0.69 -3.90
C VAL A 244 -8.08 0.85 -3.96
N PRO A 245 -7.82 1.55 -2.83
CA PRO A 245 -8.00 2.98 -2.75
C PRO A 245 -6.93 3.72 -3.57
N ALA A 246 -7.37 4.47 -4.59
CA ALA A 246 -6.50 5.26 -5.47
C ALA A 246 -6.99 6.72 -5.62
N GLY A 247 -7.96 7.15 -4.81
CA GLY A 247 -8.45 8.53 -4.73
C GLY A 247 -7.79 9.36 -3.63
N THR A 248 -8.18 10.64 -3.55
CA THR A 248 -7.72 11.56 -2.48
C THR A 248 -8.43 11.30 -1.15
N GLY A 249 -9.75 11.05 -1.19
CA GLY A 249 -10.57 10.82 -0.01
C GLY A 249 -10.47 9.40 0.52
N ASN A 250 -10.88 8.43 -0.31
CA ASN A 250 -10.97 7.01 0.03
C ASN A 250 -11.82 6.79 1.29
N LEU A 251 -12.95 7.48 1.36
CA LEU A 251 -13.83 7.57 2.53
C LEU A 251 -14.33 6.20 2.97
N LEU A 252 -14.84 5.40 2.02
CA LEU A 252 -15.34 4.06 2.32
C LEU A 252 -14.21 3.13 2.79
N ALA A 253 -13.08 3.13 2.07
CA ALA A 253 -11.91 2.31 2.43
C ALA A 253 -11.40 2.63 3.85
N ARG A 254 -11.36 3.90 4.24
CA ARG A 254 -10.95 4.32 5.59
C ARG A 254 -11.92 3.86 6.67
N ASN A 255 -13.23 3.95 6.43
CA ASN A 255 -14.24 3.51 7.40
C ASN A 255 -14.30 1.98 7.53
N LEU A 256 -13.76 1.25 6.56
CA LEU A 256 -13.62 -0.21 6.57
C LEU A 256 -12.23 -0.70 6.98
N ASP A 257 -11.37 0.20 7.48
CA ASP A 257 -9.97 -0.07 7.86
C ASP A 257 -9.12 -0.71 6.74
N ILE A 258 -9.51 -0.49 5.48
CA ILE A 258 -8.76 -0.97 4.32
C ILE A 258 -7.45 -0.16 4.19
N PRO A 259 -6.29 -0.83 4.08
CA PRO A 259 -5.01 -0.15 3.95
C PRO A 259 -4.96 0.77 2.74
N LEU A 260 -4.39 1.97 2.91
CA LEU A 260 -4.20 2.91 1.78
C LEU A 260 -3.02 2.56 0.88
N PHE A 261 -2.14 1.66 1.33
CA PHE A 261 -1.05 1.18 0.51
C PHE A 261 -1.58 0.15 -0.48
N ILE A 262 -1.52 0.46 -1.78
CA ILE A 262 -2.08 -0.33 -2.88
C ILE A 262 -1.86 -1.84 -2.73
N ARG A 263 -0.60 -2.26 -2.49
CA ARG A 263 -0.30 -3.69 -2.36
C ARG A 263 -0.98 -4.35 -1.16
N ALA A 264 -1.11 -3.65 -0.03
CA ALA A 264 -1.82 -4.17 1.13
C ALA A 264 -3.34 -4.18 0.91
N ALA A 265 -3.87 -3.21 0.17
CA ALA A 265 -5.28 -3.22 -0.24
C ALA A 265 -5.60 -4.38 -1.18
N ILE A 266 -4.73 -4.69 -2.15
CA ILE A 266 -4.87 -5.85 -3.04
C ILE A 266 -4.86 -7.14 -2.22
N ASP A 267 -3.99 -7.26 -1.21
CA ASP A 267 -3.93 -8.42 -0.33
C ASP A 267 -5.25 -8.62 0.45
N VAL A 268 -5.80 -7.54 1.01
CA VAL A 268 -7.12 -7.54 1.66
C VAL A 268 -8.23 -7.88 0.66
N ALA A 269 -8.21 -7.31 -0.54
CA ALA A 269 -9.19 -7.59 -1.58
C ALA A 269 -9.23 -9.07 -1.98
N LEU A 270 -8.05 -9.72 -2.07
CA LEU A 270 -7.94 -11.12 -2.50
C LEU A 270 -8.16 -12.15 -1.38
N THR A 271 -7.84 -11.79 -0.13
CA THR A 271 -7.76 -12.76 0.98
C THR A 271 -8.59 -12.40 2.21
N GLY A 272 -9.14 -11.19 2.25
CA GLY A 272 -9.97 -10.66 3.32
C GLY A 272 -11.29 -11.40 3.49
N GLN A 273 -12.02 -11.03 4.54
CA GLN A 273 -13.34 -11.58 4.83
C GLN A 273 -14.43 -10.72 4.20
N ASP A 274 -15.56 -11.35 3.88
CA ASP A 274 -16.71 -10.64 3.34
C ASP A 274 -17.51 -10.02 4.48
N ARG A 275 -17.78 -8.71 4.37
CA ARG A 275 -18.68 -7.99 5.26
C ARG A 275 -19.84 -7.44 4.43
N ALA A 276 -21.06 -7.75 4.84
CA ALA A 276 -22.25 -7.10 4.30
C ALA A 276 -22.34 -5.70 4.90
N ILE A 277 -22.41 -4.69 4.04
CA ILE A 277 -22.54 -3.29 4.42
C ILE A 277 -23.81 -2.69 3.83
N ASP A 278 -24.28 -1.66 4.51
CA ASP A 278 -25.44 -0.90 4.15
C ASP A 278 -25.14 0.03 2.97
N MET A 279 -26.12 0.17 2.10
CA MET A 279 -26.13 1.14 1.01
C MET A 279 -27.32 2.05 1.19
N VAL A 280 -27.17 3.34 0.89
CA VAL A 280 -28.25 4.30 1.05
C VAL A 280 -28.77 4.71 -0.31
N GLU A 281 -30.03 4.39 -0.56
CA GLU A 281 -30.77 4.89 -1.72
C GLU A 281 -31.16 6.34 -1.47
N VAL A 282 -31.00 7.20 -2.47
CA VAL A 282 -31.33 8.62 -2.37
C VAL A 282 -32.05 9.11 -3.61
N HIS A 283 -33.09 9.93 -3.41
CA HIS A 283 -33.78 10.65 -4.46
C HIS A 283 -34.22 12.04 -3.98
N GLY A 284 -34.48 12.96 -4.90
CA GLY A 284 -34.87 14.32 -4.57
C GLY A 284 -35.26 15.13 -5.81
N ASP A 285 -35.58 16.40 -5.60
CA ASP A 285 -35.87 17.32 -6.69
C ASP A 285 -34.64 17.53 -7.58
N GLY A 286 -34.80 17.33 -8.89
CA GLY A 286 -33.71 17.45 -9.86
C GLY A 286 -32.58 16.43 -9.70
N VAL A 287 -32.79 15.37 -8.92
CA VAL A 287 -31.82 14.29 -8.69
C VAL A 287 -32.49 12.97 -9.00
N GLU A 288 -31.99 12.27 -10.03
CA GLU A 288 -32.42 10.91 -10.31
C GLU A 288 -32.08 9.99 -9.14
N LYS A 289 -32.86 8.92 -9.03
CA LYS A 289 -32.66 7.90 -8.00
C LYS A 289 -31.24 7.34 -8.10
N THR A 290 -30.47 7.50 -7.03
CA THR A 290 -29.06 7.09 -6.97
C THR A 290 -28.72 6.57 -5.58
N HIS A 291 -27.44 6.34 -5.29
CA HIS A 291 -26.99 5.75 -4.03
C HIS A 291 -25.75 6.46 -3.48
N PHE A 292 -25.55 6.36 -2.18
CA PHE A 292 -24.30 6.70 -1.51
C PHE A 292 -23.93 5.65 -0.48
N MET A 293 -22.65 5.57 -0.12
CA MET A 293 -22.12 4.56 0.81
C MET A 293 -21.67 5.14 2.14
N VAL A 294 -21.30 6.43 2.15
CA VAL A 294 -20.64 7.09 3.28
C VAL A 294 -21.59 8.11 3.90
N MET A 295 -21.94 9.16 3.16
CA MET A 295 -22.83 10.22 3.66
C MET A 295 -23.40 11.12 2.58
N ALA A 296 -24.57 11.69 2.88
CA ALA A 296 -25.15 12.82 2.18
C ALA A 296 -25.04 14.09 3.02
N GLY A 297 -24.91 15.24 2.36
CA GLY A 297 -24.91 16.56 2.98
C GLY A 297 -25.96 17.47 2.37
N MET A 298 -26.65 18.26 3.20
CA MET A 298 -27.49 19.38 2.78
C MET A 298 -27.12 20.61 3.60
N GLY A 299 -26.74 21.68 2.90
CA GLY A 299 -26.15 22.85 3.54
C GLY A 299 -24.65 22.68 3.77
N PHE A 300 -23.93 23.76 3.51
CA PHE A 300 -22.48 23.86 3.40
C PHE A 300 -21.85 23.32 2.10
N ASP A 301 -20.72 23.93 1.73
CA ASP A 301 -20.38 24.42 0.39
C ASP A 301 -19.69 23.39 -0.52
N ALA A 302 -20.40 23.01 -1.58
CA ALA A 302 -19.86 22.39 -2.78
C ALA A 302 -18.67 23.17 -3.41
N ALA A 303 -18.47 24.46 -3.08
CA ALA A 303 -17.36 25.26 -3.60
C ALA A 303 -15.99 24.96 -2.95
N ILE A 304 -15.87 23.99 -2.04
CA ILE A 304 -14.56 23.60 -1.48
C ILE A 304 -13.87 22.45 -2.25
N MET A 305 -14.55 21.76 -3.16
CA MET A 305 -13.89 20.70 -3.96
C MET A 305 -13.31 21.17 -5.32
N GLU A 306 -13.57 22.41 -5.76
CA GLU A 306 -13.06 22.92 -7.06
C GLU A 306 -12.08 24.11 -6.99
N GLY A 307 -11.76 24.62 -5.79
CA GLY A 307 -11.15 25.95 -5.69
C GLY A 307 -9.85 26.11 -4.90
N VAL A 308 -9.26 25.06 -4.33
CA VAL A 308 -8.01 25.20 -3.58
C VAL A 308 -6.81 24.87 -4.47
N ASN A 309 -6.38 25.88 -5.22
CA ASN A 309 -5.06 25.89 -5.86
C ASN A 309 -4.00 25.38 -4.87
N GLU A 310 -3.26 24.34 -5.23
CA GLU A 310 -2.12 23.83 -4.45
C GLU A 310 -1.07 24.94 -4.17
N ASP A 311 -1.11 26.03 -4.94
CA ASP A 311 -0.26 27.21 -4.80
C ASP A 311 -0.63 28.16 -3.64
N ILE A 312 -1.88 28.15 -3.15
CA ILE A 312 -2.30 29.00 -2.02
C ILE A 312 -1.73 28.46 -0.70
N LYS A 313 -1.45 27.15 -0.61
CA LYS A 313 -0.80 26.52 0.55
C LYS A 313 0.58 27.10 0.87
N LYS A 314 1.27 27.70 -0.10
CA LYS A 314 2.65 28.20 0.09
C LYS A 314 2.74 29.65 0.58
N LYS A 315 1.68 30.46 0.46
CA LYS A 315 1.72 31.90 0.78
C LYS A 315 0.91 32.31 2.00
N VAL A 316 -0.06 31.50 2.42
CA VAL A 316 -1.01 31.85 3.47
C VAL A 316 -0.89 30.81 4.58
N GLY A 317 -0.32 31.19 5.72
CA GLY A 317 -0.01 30.28 6.82
C GLY A 317 -1.21 29.45 7.29
N TRP A 318 -0.94 28.25 7.82
CA TRP A 318 -1.93 27.24 8.26
C TRP A 318 -3.18 27.81 8.97
N LEU A 319 -3.01 28.83 9.82
CA LEU A 319 -4.11 29.48 10.54
C LEU A 319 -5.14 30.15 9.60
N ALA A 320 -4.71 30.78 8.52
CA ALA A 320 -5.61 31.43 7.56
C ALA A 320 -6.33 30.42 6.66
N TYR A 321 -5.75 29.24 6.41
CA TYR A 321 -6.45 28.11 5.78
C TYR A 321 -7.57 27.58 6.67
N VAL A 322 -7.28 27.36 7.96
CA VAL A 322 -8.28 26.94 8.97
C VAL A 322 -9.37 28.00 9.15
N LEU A 323 -9.01 29.29 9.23
CA LEU A 323 -9.96 30.40 9.31
C LEU A 323 -10.83 30.52 8.05
N SER A 324 -10.29 30.21 6.86
CA SER A 324 -11.07 30.22 5.62
C SER A 324 -12.06 29.05 5.57
N ALA A 325 -11.66 27.85 6.00
CA ALA A 325 -12.54 26.70 6.15
C ALA A 325 -13.63 26.92 7.22
N LEU A 326 -13.32 27.64 8.30
CA LEU A 326 -14.31 28.03 9.33
C LEU A 326 -15.23 29.16 8.86
N LYS A 327 -14.74 30.06 8.00
CA LYS A 327 -15.54 31.17 7.46
C LYS A 327 -16.52 30.69 6.40
N SER A 328 -16.13 29.74 5.56
CA SER A 328 -17.04 29.11 4.63
C SER A 328 -18.18 28.42 5.39
N LEU A 329 -17.90 27.77 6.53
CA LEU A 329 -18.91 27.13 7.39
C LEU A 329 -20.00 28.10 7.92
N MET A 330 -19.87 29.41 7.70
CA MET A 330 -20.86 30.42 8.06
C MET A 330 -21.95 30.66 6.98
N PHE A 331 -22.34 29.64 6.20
CA PHE A 331 -23.45 29.72 5.26
C PHE A 331 -24.78 30.05 5.97
N PRO A 332 -25.68 30.89 5.40
CA PRO A 332 -26.94 31.24 6.04
C PRO A 332 -27.72 30.00 6.49
N PRO A 333 -28.24 29.99 7.72
CA PRO A 333 -28.97 28.83 8.20
C PRO A 333 -30.26 28.63 7.41
N ALA A 334 -30.43 27.42 6.86
CA ALA A 334 -31.65 27.00 6.22
C ALA A 334 -32.70 26.63 7.26
N LYS A 335 -33.97 26.97 6.97
CA LYS A 335 -35.11 26.38 7.66
C LYS A 335 -35.39 25.05 6.98
N VAL A 336 -35.39 23.98 7.76
CA VAL A 336 -35.59 22.62 7.25
C VAL A 336 -36.63 21.88 8.06
N GLU A 337 -37.34 20.99 7.42
CA GLU A 337 -38.21 20.01 8.05
C GLU A 337 -37.59 18.63 7.85
N ILE A 338 -37.58 17.81 8.89
CA ILE A 338 -37.03 16.45 8.84
C ILE A 338 -38.08 15.48 9.37
N SER A 339 -38.31 14.41 8.61
CA SER A 339 -39.07 13.23 9.03
C SER A 339 -38.14 12.01 9.03
N VAL A 340 -38.23 11.22 10.08
CA VAL A 340 -37.48 9.97 10.27
C VAL A 340 -38.48 8.83 10.38
N ASP A 341 -38.25 7.75 9.63
CA ASP A 341 -39.09 6.55 9.58
C ASP A 341 -40.58 6.84 9.34
N ASP A 342 -40.86 7.78 8.42
CA ASP A 342 -42.21 8.27 8.07
C ASP A 342 -42.99 8.85 9.27
N GLY A 343 -42.28 9.23 10.34
CA GLY A 343 -42.83 9.91 11.50
C GLY A 343 -43.17 11.38 11.24
N GLU A 344 -43.59 12.07 12.31
CA GLU A 344 -43.96 13.49 12.23
C GLU A 344 -42.81 14.38 11.73
N TRP A 345 -43.15 15.35 10.88
CA TRP A 345 -42.21 16.34 10.39
C TRP A 345 -41.84 17.31 11.51
N THR A 346 -40.56 17.35 11.85
CA THR A 346 -40.00 18.24 12.87
C THR A 346 -39.29 19.42 12.21
N LYS A 347 -39.51 20.63 12.72
CA LYS A 347 -38.96 21.88 12.17
C LYS A 347 -37.65 22.24 12.84
N HIS A 348 -36.62 22.51 12.03
CA HIS A 348 -35.28 22.83 12.50
C HIS A 348 -34.70 24.03 11.76
N ARG A 349 -33.61 24.57 12.33
CA ARG A 349 -32.70 25.49 11.64
C ARG A 349 -31.32 24.89 11.68
N ALA A 350 -30.68 24.75 10.53
CA ALA A 350 -29.34 24.18 10.43
C ALA A 350 -28.51 24.96 9.40
N ARG A 351 -27.21 25.07 9.65
CA ARG A 351 -26.23 25.53 8.64
C ARG A 351 -25.71 24.36 7.82
N THR A 352 -25.61 23.19 8.44
CA THR A 352 -25.15 21.96 7.85
C THR A 352 -25.99 20.81 8.38
N ILE A 353 -26.45 19.96 7.48
CA ILE A 353 -27.11 18.70 7.79
C ILE A 353 -26.26 17.61 7.14
N VAL A 354 -25.87 16.62 7.93
CA VAL A 354 -25.17 15.44 7.43
C VAL A 354 -25.99 14.22 7.80
N VAL A 355 -26.25 13.38 6.80
CA VAL A 355 -26.86 12.06 6.98
C VAL A 355 -25.80 11.04 6.61
N GLY A 356 -25.30 10.31 7.59
CA GLY A 356 -24.21 9.35 7.40
C GLY A 356 -24.65 7.91 7.61
N ASN A 357 -24.08 7.04 6.78
CA ASN A 357 -24.04 5.60 6.97
C ASN A 357 -22.77 5.17 7.74
N VAL A 358 -21.77 6.05 7.81
CA VAL A 358 -20.51 5.80 8.53
C VAL A 358 -20.14 6.95 9.45
N GLY A 359 -19.34 6.64 10.47
CA GLY A 359 -19.04 7.57 11.55
C GLY A 359 -17.97 8.62 11.30
N TYR A 360 -17.04 8.33 10.38
CA TYR A 360 -15.82 9.13 10.23
C TYR A 360 -15.72 9.83 8.87
N LEU A 361 -15.38 11.11 8.95
CA LEU A 361 -14.99 11.93 7.81
C LEU A 361 -13.51 11.75 7.44
N GLN A 362 -13.08 12.42 6.36
CA GLN A 362 -11.66 12.56 6.03
C GLN A 362 -10.85 13.08 7.24
N ALA A 363 -9.58 12.67 7.32
CA ALA A 363 -8.68 12.93 8.45
C ALA A 363 -9.10 12.31 9.80
N GLY A 364 -10.04 11.35 9.81
CA GLY A 364 -10.41 10.59 11.01
C GLY A 364 -11.28 11.37 11.99
N MET A 365 -12.00 12.40 11.52
CA MET A 365 -12.90 13.19 12.35
C MET A 365 -14.19 12.41 12.64
N PRO A 366 -14.50 12.08 13.91
CA PRO A 366 -15.69 11.31 14.27
C PRO A 366 -16.92 12.24 14.34
N LEU A 367 -17.62 12.42 13.22
CA LEU A 367 -18.81 13.28 13.16
C LEU A 367 -20.04 12.55 13.76
N LEU A 368 -20.18 11.27 13.44
CA LEU A 368 -21.28 10.40 13.84
C LEU A 368 -20.68 9.21 14.62
N PRO A 369 -20.32 9.39 15.90
CA PRO A 369 -19.54 8.38 16.64
C PRO A 369 -20.29 7.05 16.84
N ASP A 370 -21.61 7.08 16.77
CA ASP A 370 -22.48 5.90 16.95
C ASP A 370 -22.84 5.22 15.62
N ALA A 371 -22.48 5.80 14.47
CA ALA A 371 -22.82 5.26 13.17
C ALA A 371 -22.03 3.97 12.88
N ALA A 372 -22.76 2.93 12.52
CA ALA A 372 -22.23 1.65 12.07
C ALA A 372 -22.64 1.42 10.61
N ILE A 373 -21.73 0.84 9.83
CA ILE A 373 -21.92 0.66 8.39
C ILE A 373 -22.84 -0.52 8.02
N ASP A 374 -23.33 -1.25 9.03
CA ASP A 374 -24.01 -2.54 8.89
C ASP A 374 -25.07 -2.76 9.98
N ASP A 375 -25.74 -1.70 10.45
CA ASP A 375 -26.79 -1.77 11.48
C ASP A 375 -28.20 -1.46 10.97
N GLY A 376 -28.33 -1.12 9.68
CA GLY A 376 -29.58 -0.81 9.00
C GLY A 376 -30.12 0.58 9.33
N ARG A 377 -29.29 1.49 9.86
CA ARG A 377 -29.70 2.82 10.30
C ARG A 377 -28.85 3.92 9.65
N LEU A 378 -29.44 5.10 9.55
CA LEU A 378 -28.80 6.33 9.14
C LEU A 378 -28.72 7.25 10.35
N ASP A 379 -27.58 7.91 10.51
CA ASP A 379 -27.38 8.91 11.54
C ASP A 379 -27.40 10.31 10.94
N VAL A 380 -28.32 11.13 11.44
CA VAL A 380 -28.51 12.52 11.05
C VAL A 380 -27.88 13.42 12.11
N VAL A 381 -27.06 14.36 11.68
CA VAL A 381 -26.58 15.46 12.52
C VAL A 381 -26.91 16.81 11.90
N LEU A 382 -27.56 17.66 12.68
CA LEU A 382 -27.83 19.05 12.33
C LEU A 382 -26.89 19.94 13.12
N LEU A 383 -26.14 20.78 12.42
CA LEU A 383 -25.22 21.74 13.02
C LEU A 383 -25.78 23.15 12.89
N TYR A 384 -25.99 23.81 14.04
CA TYR A 384 -26.48 25.19 14.11
C TYR A 384 -25.63 26.10 15.02
N PRO A 385 -24.34 26.34 14.70
CA PRO A 385 -23.57 27.35 15.41
C PRO A 385 -24.07 28.75 15.07
N GLN A 386 -24.51 29.50 16.08
CA GLN A 386 -25.05 30.85 15.88
C GLN A 386 -23.96 31.87 15.48
N ARG A 387 -22.73 31.72 16.01
CA ARG A 387 -21.60 32.63 15.81
C ARG A 387 -20.35 31.88 15.37
N PHE A 388 -19.41 32.58 14.74
CA PHE A 388 -18.12 32.03 14.32
C PHE A 388 -17.38 31.31 15.45
N TRP A 389 -17.33 31.91 16.64
CA TRP A 389 -16.67 31.34 17.81
C TRP A 389 -17.36 30.08 18.37
N SER A 390 -18.62 29.82 18.01
CA SER A 390 -19.35 28.61 18.40
C SER A 390 -18.83 27.35 17.69
N TRP A 391 -18.05 27.50 16.60
CA TRP A 391 -17.44 26.38 15.88
C TRP A 391 -16.28 25.72 16.64
N LEU A 392 -15.49 26.47 17.41
CA LEU A 392 -14.38 25.91 18.19
C LEU A 392 -14.85 24.91 19.27
N PRO A 393 -15.80 25.25 20.17
CA PRO A 393 -16.30 24.29 21.14
C PRO A 393 -17.08 23.15 20.47
N LEU A 394 -17.71 23.39 19.30
CA LEU A 394 -18.33 22.35 18.50
C LEU A 394 -17.29 21.34 17.97
N ALA A 395 -16.21 21.83 17.34
CA ALA A 395 -15.12 20.99 16.84
C ALA A 395 -14.44 20.19 17.97
N PHE A 396 -14.20 20.81 19.12
CA PHE A 396 -13.67 20.11 20.29
C PHE A 396 -14.60 18.99 20.77
N ARG A 397 -15.91 19.22 20.76
CA ARG A 397 -16.91 18.22 21.17
C ARG A 397 -17.01 17.05 20.20
N VAL A 398 -16.99 17.33 18.89
CA VAL A 398 -16.92 16.31 17.83
C VAL A 398 -15.67 15.46 18.03
N LEU A 399 -14.49 16.08 18.19
CA LEU A 399 -13.23 15.36 18.45
C LEU A 399 -13.25 14.54 19.74
N ALA A 400 -13.90 15.05 20.79
CA ALA A 400 -14.04 14.36 22.07
C ALA A 400 -15.09 13.23 22.06
N LYS A 401 -15.73 12.94 20.91
CA LYS A 401 -16.77 11.91 20.74
C LYS A 401 -17.89 11.97 21.80
N ARG A 402 -18.24 13.16 22.28
CA ARG A 402 -19.28 13.29 23.31
C ARG A 402 -20.67 13.09 22.67
N PRO A 403 -21.51 12.17 23.19
CA PRO A 403 -22.83 11.86 22.62
C PRO A 403 -23.90 12.94 22.89
N TYR A 404 -23.53 14.07 23.49
CA TYR A 404 -24.48 15.08 23.97
C TYR A 404 -25.11 15.88 22.83
N THR A 405 -26.45 15.97 22.82
CA THR A 405 -27.24 16.92 22.02
C THR A 405 -27.42 18.24 22.77
N ASP A 406 -27.40 19.36 22.05
CA ASP A 406 -27.67 20.69 22.60
C ASP A 406 -28.23 21.65 21.52
N GLU A 407 -28.36 22.94 21.83
CA GLU A 407 -28.85 23.95 20.87
C GLU A 407 -27.98 24.10 19.61
N THR A 408 -26.76 23.57 19.60
CA THR A 408 -25.81 23.66 18.47
C THR A 408 -25.70 22.36 17.67
N ILE A 409 -26.09 21.21 18.24
CA ILE A 409 -26.05 19.88 17.62
C ILE A 409 -27.32 19.11 17.95
N ASN A 410 -28.11 18.80 16.93
CA ASN A 410 -29.20 17.84 17.04
C ASN A 410 -28.84 16.54 16.31
N ARG A 411 -29.18 15.39 16.91
CA ARG A 411 -28.91 14.05 16.37
C ARG A 411 -30.20 13.26 16.26
N MET A 412 -30.40 12.57 15.15
CA MET A 412 -31.54 11.69 14.90
C MET A 412 -31.03 10.42 14.23
N THR A 413 -31.70 9.29 14.45
CA THR A 413 -31.31 8.01 13.86
C THR A 413 -32.57 7.29 13.38
N GLY A 414 -32.51 6.68 12.20
CA GLY A 414 -33.61 5.87 11.66
C GLY A 414 -33.23 5.23 10.33
N ARG A 415 -34.11 4.39 9.78
CA ARG A 415 -33.84 3.69 8.52
C ARG A 415 -34.14 4.57 7.29
N LYS A 416 -35.17 5.43 7.39
CA LYS A 416 -35.59 6.35 6.34
C LYS A 416 -35.53 7.78 6.84
N VAL A 417 -34.87 8.66 6.10
CA VAL A 417 -34.71 10.08 6.44
C VAL A 417 -35.16 10.93 5.27
N SER A 418 -36.14 11.80 5.50
CA SER A 418 -36.62 12.77 4.52
C SER A 418 -36.36 14.19 5.01
N ILE A 419 -35.75 15.01 4.16
CA ILE A 419 -35.39 16.39 4.45
C ILE A 419 -36.07 17.30 3.43
N ARG A 420 -36.68 18.38 3.92
CA ARG A 420 -37.24 19.47 3.11
C ARG A 420 -36.66 20.80 3.56
N ALA A 421 -35.96 21.49 2.68
CA ALA A 421 -35.49 22.85 2.88
C ALA A 421 -36.52 23.85 2.34
N ALA A 422 -36.65 25.00 3.02
CA ALA A 422 -37.55 26.06 2.60
C ALA A 422 -37.07 26.81 1.34
N GLN A 423 -35.81 26.62 0.93
CA GLN A 423 -35.17 27.25 -0.22
C GLN A 423 -34.18 26.26 -0.84
N GLU A 424 -33.85 26.46 -2.12
CA GLU A 424 -32.80 25.70 -2.80
C GLU A 424 -31.49 25.76 -1.99
N THR A 425 -31.05 24.60 -1.56
CA THR A 425 -29.89 24.43 -0.70
C THR A 425 -28.88 23.54 -1.43
N PRO A 426 -27.57 23.82 -1.36
CA PRO A 426 -26.56 22.92 -1.88
C PRO A 426 -26.63 21.53 -1.25
N ARG A 427 -26.36 20.51 -2.06
CA ARG A 427 -26.42 19.10 -1.66
C ARG A 427 -25.18 18.34 -2.17
N GLN A 428 -24.81 17.26 -1.50
CA GLN A 428 -23.71 16.39 -1.92
C GLN A 428 -23.93 14.94 -1.48
N LEU A 429 -23.31 13.99 -2.20
CA LEU A 429 -23.28 12.55 -1.92
C LEU A 429 -21.83 12.06 -1.96
N ASP A 430 -21.34 11.50 -0.86
CA ASP A 430 -19.95 10.97 -0.71
C ASP A 430 -18.83 11.95 -1.12
N GLY A 431 -19.08 13.26 -1.04
CA GLY A 431 -18.15 14.30 -1.45
C GLY A 431 -18.39 14.88 -2.85
N ASP A 432 -19.27 14.27 -3.65
CA ASP A 432 -19.64 14.77 -4.98
C ASP A 432 -20.88 15.65 -4.88
N THR A 433 -20.81 16.84 -5.48
CA THR A 433 -21.92 17.79 -5.51
C THR A 433 -23.06 17.26 -6.36
N ILE A 434 -24.27 17.31 -5.82
CA ILE A 434 -25.50 17.19 -6.61
C ILE A 434 -26.12 18.58 -6.70
N GLY A 435 -26.83 18.88 -7.79
CA GLY A 435 -27.42 20.20 -8.01
C GLY A 435 -28.22 20.70 -6.79
N PRO A 436 -28.31 22.03 -6.58
CA PRO A 436 -29.08 22.57 -5.47
C PRO A 436 -30.54 22.12 -5.55
N GLY A 437 -31.17 21.99 -4.40
CA GLY A 437 -32.57 21.59 -4.33
C GLY A 437 -33.14 21.72 -2.93
N CYS A 438 -34.42 21.43 -2.82
CA CYS A 438 -35.19 21.57 -1.60
C CYS A 438 -35.44 20.22 -0.92
N GLU A 439 -35.38 19.09 -1.62
CA GLU A 439 -35.76 17.79 -1.07
C GLU A 439 -34.65 16.75 -1.18
N LEU A 440 -34.49 15.96 -0.11
CA LEU A 440 -33.69 14.73 -0.12
C LEU A 440 -34.40 13.66 0.68
N HIS A 441 -34.66 12.53 0.05
CA HIS A 441 -35.22 11.35 0.66
C HIS A 441 -34.18 10.24 0.58
N MET A 442 -33.88 9.63 1.73
CA MET A 442 -32.83 8.65 1.88
C MET A 442 -33.37 7.43 2.61
N GLU A 443 -33.07 6.24 2.10
CA GLU A 443 -33.46 4.98 2.71
C GLU A 443 -32.25 4.05 2.81
N CYS A 444 -31.98 3.53 4.00
CA CYS A 444 -30.98 2.50 4.21
C CYS A 444 -31.47 1.14 3.70
N ILE A 445 -30.72 0.60 2.73
CA ILE A 445 -30.84 -0.75 2.20
C ILE A 445 -29.81 -1.62 2.90
N HIS A 446 -30.24 -2.24 4.00
CA HIS A 446 -29.37 -2.95 4.93
C HIS A 446 -28.65 -4.16 4.29
N GLY A 447 -27.34 -4.27 4.53
CA GLY A 447 -26.51 -5.42 4.18
C GLY A 447 -26.48 -5.75 2.68
N ARG A 448 -26.74 -4.76 1.82
CA ARG A 448 -26.96 -5.00 0.39
C ARG A 448 -25.67 -5.21 -0.39
N VAL A 449 -24.55 -4.67 0.07
CA VAL A 449 -23.26 -4.72 -0.63
C VAL A 449 -22.30 -5.60 0.15
N LEU A 450 -21.67 -6.56 -0.52
CA LEU A 450 -20.60 -7.37 0.08
C LEU A 450 -19.26 -6.73 -0.23
N VAL A 451 -18.44 -6.45 0.78
CA VAL A 451 -17.12 -5.85 0.63
C VAL A 451 -16.05 -6.69 1.34
N ARG A 452 -14.88 -6.83 0.72
CA ARG A 452 -13.71 -7.47 1.30
C ARG A 452 -13.03 -6.53 2.30
N VAL A 453 -12.96 -6.96 3.55
CA VAL A 453 -12.35 -6.21 4.66
C VAL A 453 -11.21 -7.00 5.31
N PRO A 454 -10.30 -6.35 6.05
CA PRO A 454 -9.28 -7.05 6.83
C PRO A 454 -9.89 -8.09 7.79
N ARG A 455 -9.13 -9.15 8.07
CA ARG A 455 -9.53 -10.22 9.00
C ARG A 455 -9.42 -9.82 10.45
#